data_AF-A0A1I2EW84-F1
#
_entry.id   AF-A0A1I2EW84-F1
#
_cell.length_a   1.000
_cell.length_b   1.000
_cell.length_c   1.000
_cell.angle_alpha   90.00
_cell.angle_beta   90.00
_cell.angle_gamma   90.00
#
_symmetry.space_group_name_H-M   'P 1'
#
loop_
_entity.id
_entity.type
_entity.pdbx_description
1 polymer ?
#
loop_
_entity_poly.entity_id
_entity_poly.type
_entity_poly.pdbx_seq_one_letter_code
_entity_poly.pdbx_strand_id
1 'polypeptide(L)'
;MHFFNKYMMKDTKLSAKQPLAWNELQEMIGDPGYLADLARCELPFFTLVHHPQLQAEAWVRKMEQIHVRASEALEKQWPADSPAVQAIMWDFVFIYAGTEQMEDDEAFFRKQARYMLDSVTERILRFNKLCAIVNPEWSQIVEGVTLLQKAMHLRLEQLEQTRT
;
A
#
# COMPACT_ATOMS: atom_id res chain seq x y z
N MET A 1 0.63 -7.21 -8.97
CA MET A 1 0.78 -6.70 -10.38
C MET A 1 -0.35 -5.86 -11.00
N HIS A 2 -1.61 -5.90 -10.55
CA HIS A 2 -2.72 -5.14 -11.21
C HIS A 2 -2.42 -3.64 -11.39
N PHE A 3 -2.01 -2.95 -10.32
CA PHE A 3 -1.70 -1.53 -10.35
C PHE A 3 -0.43 -1.22 -11.17
N PHE A 4 0.61 -2.04 -11.06
CA PHE A 4 1.79 -1.92 -11.90
C PHE A 4 1.42 -1.96 -13.40
N ASN A 5 0.59 -2.92 -13.82
CA ASN A 5 0.13 -2.97 -15.21
C ASN A 5 -0.74 -1.75 -15.59
N LYS A 6 -1.62 -1.31 -14.70
CA LYS A 6 -2.54 -0.18 -14.94
C LYS A 6 -1.81 1.15 -15.15
N TYR A 7 -0.72 1.38 -14.42
CA TYR A 7 -0.01 2.66 -14.42
C TYR A 7 1.32 2.61 -15.17
N MET A 8 2.06 1.50 -15.15
CA MET A 8 3.41 1.42 -15.73
C MET A 8 3.45 0.77 -17.11
N MET A 9 2.47 -0.07 -17.47
CA MET A 9 2.46 -0.81 -18.75
C MET A 9 1.57 -0.19 -19.84
N LYS A 10 0.86 0.91 -19.56
CA LYS A 10 0.25 1.73 -20.62
C LYS A 10 1.37 2.38 -21.40
N ASP A 11 1.30 2.40 -22.74
CA ASP A 11 2.26 3.01 -23.69
C ASP A 11 2.79 4.38 -23.24
N THR A 12 3.69 4.39 -22.28
CA THR A 12 4.27 5.57 -21.69
C THR A 12 5.51 5.81 -22.51
N LYS A 13 5.40 6.70 -23.50
CA LYS A 13 6.58 7.19 -24.23
C LYS A 13 7.50 7.83 -23.21
N LEU A 14 8.55 7.10 -22.82
CA LEU A 14 9.58 7.59 -21.91
C LEU A 14 10.14 8.90 -22.47
N SER A 15 10.09 9.95 -21.66
CA SER A 15 10.79 11.20 -21.96
C SER A 15 12.30 10.98 -21.92
N ALA A 16 13.07 11.89 -22.52
CA ALA A 16 14.53 11.82 -22.59
C ALA A 16 15.25 11.74 -21.22
N LYS A 17 14.55 12.03 -20.10
CA LYS A 17 15.10 11.99 -18.73
C LYS A 17 14.78 10.71 -17.95
N GLN A 18 13.92 9.85 -18.48
CA GLN A 18 13.44 8.63 -17.82
C GLN A 18 14.19 7.31 -18.16
N PRO A 19 15.09 7.20 -19.16
CA PRO A 19 15.72 5.91 -19.50
C PRO A 19 16.55 5.30 -18.36
N LEU A 20 17.25 6.12 -17.57
CA LEU A 20 18.05 5.63 -16.45
C LEU A 20 17.19 5.01 -15.35
N ALA A 21 16.08 5.67 -14.99
CA ALA A 21 15.15 5.13 -14.00
C ALA A 21 14.45 3.87 -14.50
N TRP A 22 14.15 3.82 -15.81
CA TRP A 22 13.57 2.63 -16.43
C TRP A 22 14.53 1.44 -16.43
N ASN A 23 15.80 1.64 -16.80
CA ASN A 23 16.80 0.58 -16.77
C ASN A 23 16.99 0.02 -15.35
N GLU A 24 17.06 0.90 -14.35
CA GLU A 24 17.18 0.47 -12.95
C GLU A 24 15.95 -0.29 -12.47
N LEU A 25 14.73 0.11 -12.89
CA LEU A 25 13.51 -0.67 -12.61
C LEU A 25 13.58 -2.07 -13.22
N GLN A 26 14.08 -2.18 -14.46
CA GLN A 26 14.23 -3.49 -15.13
C GLN A 26 15.24 -4.38 -14.40
N GLU A 27 16.36 -3.81 -13.93
CA GLU A 27 17.34 -4.53 -13.11
C GLU A 27 16.72 -5.00 -11.79
N MET A 28 15.96 -4.15 -11.10
CA MET A 28 15.29 -4.52 -9.85
C MET A 28 14.25 -5.61 -10.03
N ILE A 29 13.47 -5.62 -11.13
CA ILE A 29 12.51 -6.69 -11.42
C ILE A 29 13.21 -8.05 -11.60
N GLY A 30 14.48 -8.05 -12.01
CA GLY A 30 15.32 -9.25 -12.09
C GLY A 30 16.04 -9.61 -10.78
N ASP A 31 16.02 -8.77 -9.75
CA ASP A 31 16.72 -9.00 -8.48
C ASP A 31 15.91 -9.93 -7.56
N PRO A 32 16.44 -11.12 -7.19
CA PRO A 32 15.78 -12.03 -6.25
C PRO A 32 15.50 -11.39 -4.88
N GLY A 33 16.35 -10.47 -4.44
CA GLY A 33 16.18 -9.75 -3.18
C GLY A 33 14.97 -8.82 -3.21
N TYR A 34 14.78 -8.10 -4.31
CA TYR A 34 13.57 -7.31 -4.54
C TYR A 34 12.32 -8.20 -4.62
N LEU A 35 12.38 -9.32 -5.35
CA LEU A 35 11.24 -10.24 -5.46
C LEU A 35 10.83 -10.84 -4.11
N ALA A 36 11.79 -11.12 -3.21
CA ALA A 36 11.51 -11.58 -1.86
C ALA A 36 10.84 -10.48 -1.01
N ASP A 37 11.33 -9.24 -1.08
CA ASP A 37 10.73 -8.10 -0.39
C ASP A 37 9.30 -7.84 -0.92
N LEU A 38 9.10 -7.91 -2.24
CA LEU A 38 7.79 -7.76 -2.88
C LEU A 38 6.82 -8.87 -2.47
N ALA A 39 7.27 -10.12 -2.46
CA ALA A 39 6.47 -11.25 -2.02
C ALA A 39 6.03 -11.09 -0.56
N ARG A 40 6.90 -10.57 0.31
CA ARG A 40 6.53 -10.23 1.70
C ARG A 40 5.47 -9.13 1.76
N CYS A 41 5.60 -8.06 0.97
CA CYS A 41 4.57 -7.02 0.88
C CYS A 41 3.22 -7.56 0.38
N GLU A 42 3.23 -8.44 -0.62
CA GLU A 42 2.02 -8.97 -1.26
C GLU A 42 1.45 -10.23 -0.56
N LEU A 43 2.17 -10.85 0.38
CA LEU A 43 1.77 -12.10 1.06
C LEU A 43 0.37 -12.06 1.70
N PRO A 44 -0.06 -10.97 2.37
CA PRO A 44 -1.41 -10.88 2.89
C PRO A 44 -2.47 -10.97 1.77
N PHE A 45 -2.21 -10.36 0.61
CA PHE A 45 -3.09 -10.45 -0.55
C PHE A 45 -3.15 -11.88 -1.10
N PHE A 46 -2.01 -12.56 -1.26
CA PHE A 46 -1.98 -13.95 -1.72
C PHE A 46 -2.76 -14.87 -0.77
N THR A 47 -2.63 -14.66 0.54
CA THR A 47 -3.39 -15.42 1.54
C THR A 47 -4.90 -15.21 1.36
N LEU A 48 -5.35 -13.98 1.07
CA LEU A 48 -6.77 -13.63 0.89
C LEU A 48 -7.39 -14.10 -0.42
N VAL A 49 -6.68 -14.04 -1.55
CA VAL A 49 -7.24 -14.50 -2.84
C VAL A 49 -7.41 -16.02 -2.88
N HIS A 50 -6.73 -16.74 -2.00
CA HIS A 50 -6.94 -18.17 -1.79
C HIS A 50 -8.08 -18.47 -0.81
N HIS A 51 -8.68 -17.46 -0.15
CA HIS A 51 -9.90 -17.67 0.63
C HIS A 51 -11.11 -17.82 -0.31
N PRO A 52 -11.86 -18.94 -0.22
CA PRO A 52 -12.93 -19.27 -1.16
C PRO A 52 -14.12 -18.29 -1.15
N GLN A 53 -14.21 -17.41 -0.14
CA GLN A 53 -15.27 -16.42 0.00
C GLN A 53 -14.89 -15.03 -0.54
N LEU A 54 -13.61 -14.78 -0.84
CA LEU A 54 -13.12 -13.48 -1.30
C LEU A 54 -12.93 -13.49 -2.82
N GLN A 55 -13.85 -12.82 -3.52
CA GLN A 55 -13.72 -12.59 -4.96
C GLN A 55 -12.61 -11.55 -5.22
N ALA A 56 -11.58 -11.92 -5.97
CA ALA A 56 -10.44 -11.04 -6.27
C ALA A 56 -10.88 -9.67 -6.85
N GLU A 57 -11.92 -9.65 -7.69
CA GLU A 57 -12.49 -8.41 -8.23
C GLU A 57 -13.07 -7.49 -7.15
N ALA A 58 -13.77 -8.07 -6.15
CA ALA A 58 -14.34 -7.30 -5.06
C ALA A 58 -13.24 -6.68 -4.19
N TRP A 59 -12.15 -7.41 -3.97
CA TRP A 59 -10.98 -6.90 -3.25
C TRP A 59 -10.31 -5.76 -4.03
N VAL A 60 -10.08 -5.92 -5.34
CA VAL A 60 -9.48 -4.88 -6.19
C VAL A 60 -10.33 -3.60 -6.15
N ARG A 61 -11.66 -3.71 -6.26
CA ARG A 61 -12.56 -2.55 -6.16
C ARG A 61 -12.46 -1.83 -4.82
N LYS A 62 -12.37 -2.57 -3.70
CA LYS A 62 -12.17 -1.97 -2.38
C LYS A 62 -10.83 -1.22 -2.30
N MET A 63 -9.75 -1.83 -2.81
CA MET A 63 -8.45 -1.16 -2.86
C MET A 63 -8.48 0.11 -3.71
N GLU A 64 -9.13 0.09 -4.86
CA GLU A 64 -9.29 1.28 -5.71
C GLU A 64 -10.06 2.39 -5.00
N GLN A 65 -11.13 2.05 -4.28
CA GLN A 65 -11.90 3.03 -3.49
C GLN A 65 -11.07 3.65 -2.37
N ILE A 66 -10.23 2.85 -1.69
CA ILE A 66 -9.30 3.35 -0.68
C ILE A 66 -8.29 4.32 -1.30
N HIS A 67 -7.73 3.97 -2.46
CA HIS A 67 -6.81 4.86 -3.18
C HIS A 67 -7.46 6.18 -3.55
N VAL A 68 -8.68 6.17 -4.12
CA VAL A 68 -9.40 7.40 -4.46
C VAL A 68 -9.59 8.28 -3.23
N ARG A 69 -10.05 7.72 -2.11
CA ARG A 69 -10.24 8.47 -0.86
C ARG A 69 -8.93 9.00 -0.28
N ALA A 70 -7.84 8.23 -0.39
CA ALA A 70 -6.52 8.68 0.04
C ALA A 70 -6.00 9.84 -0.83
N SER A 71 -6.23 9.79 -2.14
CA SER A 71 -5.91 10.89 -3.06
C SER A 71 -6.72 12.15 -2.73
N GLU A 72 -8.02 12.04 -2.48
CA GLU A 72 -8.84 13.17 -2.04
C GLU A 72 -8.34 13.78 -0.72
N ALA A 73 -7.90 12.94 0.22
CA ALA A 73 -7.33 13.39 1.49
C ALA A 73 -6.03 14.17 1.28
N LEU A 74 -5.17 13.74 0.35
CA LEU A 74 -3.95 14.45 -0.03
C LEU A 74 -4.26 15.80 -0.69
N GLU A 75 -5.21 15.83 -1.64
CA GLU A 75 -5.63 17.07 -2.31
C GLU A 75 -6.15 18.10 -1.31
N LYS A 76 -6.89 17.65 -0.30
CA LYS A 76 -7.42 18.48 0.79
C LYS A 76 -6.42 18.71 1.93
N GLN A 77 -5.21 18.17 1.82
CA GLN A 77 -4.13 18.28 2.82
C GLN A 77 -4.58 17.87 4.23
N TRP A 78 -5.41 16.82 4.33
CA TRP A 78 -5.87 16.34 5.61
C TRP A 78 -4.73 15.70 6.41
N PRO A 79 -4.63 16.01 7.72
CA PRO A 79 -3.58 15.44 8.55
C PRO A 79 -3.87 13.96 8.84
N ALA A 80 -2.80 13.21 9.16
CA ALA A 80 -2.86 11.77 9.35
C ALA A 80 -3.71 11.32 10.56
N ASP A 81 -3.86 12.17 11.56
CA ASP A 81 -4.71 11.97 12.74
C ASP A 81 -6.17 12.40 12.52
N SER A 82 -6.51 12.99 11.37
CA SER A 82 -7.88 13.39 11.09
C SER A 82 -8.84 12.19 11.09
N PRO A 83 -10.09 12.34 11.55
CA PRO A 83 -11.07 11.26 11.53
C PRO A 83 -11.27 10.64 10.14
N ALA A 84 -11.21 11.45 9.10
CA ALA A 84 -11.34 10.99 7.72
C ALA A 84 -10.17 10.10 7.29
N VAL A 85 -8.92 10.52 7.56
CA VAL A 85 -7.74 9.72 7.22
C VAL A 85 -7.66 8.45 8.06
N GLN A 86 -8.00 8.53 9.35
CA GLN A 86 -8.07 7.36 10.23
C GLN A 86 -9.11 6.33 9.74
N ALA A 87 -10.26 6.77 9.23
CA ALA A 87 -11.25 5.86 8.64
C ALA A 87 -10.73 5.19 7.35
N ILE A 88 -10.04 5.93 6.48
CA ILE A 88 -9.44 5.34 5.26
C ILE A 88 -8.36 4.32 5.63
N MET A 89 -7.51 4.67 6.59
CA MET A 89 -6.45 3.81 7.09
C MET A 89 -7.03 2.54 7.73
N TRP A 90 -8.12 2.65 8.48
CA TRP A 90 -8.83 1.51 9.04
C TRP A 90 -9.31 0.57 7.93
N ASP A 91 -10.02 1.08 6.93
CA ASP A 91 -10.47 0.28 5.78
C ASP A 91 -9.30 -0.39 5.04
N PHE A 92 -8.15 0.30 4.95
CA PHE A 92 -6.94 -0.22 4.33
C PHE A 92 -6.28 -1.36 5.11
N VAL A 93 -6.29 -1.32 6.44
CA VAL A 93 -5.78 -2.42 7.26
C VAL A 93 -6.77 -3.60 7.25
N PHE A 94 -8.06 -3.31 7.36
CA PHE A 94 -9.12 -4.33 7.43
C PHE A 94 -9.53 -4.92 6.09
N ILE A 95 -9.04 -4.40 4.96
CA ILE A 95 -9.16 -5.11 3.69
C ILE A 95 -8.45 -6.47 3.72
N TYR A 96 -7.56 -6.67 4.70
CA TYR A 96 -6.86 -7.93 4.94
C TYR A 96 -7.52 -8.84 5.98
N ALA A 97 -8.62 -8.41 6.59
CA ALA A 97 -9.39 -9.26 7.48
C ALA A 97 -10.08 -10.36 6.66
N GLY A 98 -10.02 -11.59 7.15
CA GLY A 98 -10.85 -12.68 6.63
C GLY A 98 -12.34 -12.43 6.90
N THR A 99 -13.21 -13.25 6.30
CA THR A 99 -14.66 -13.21 6.56
C THR A 99 -15.05 -13.81 7.91
N GLU A 100 -14.11 -14.44 8.62
CA GLU A 100 -14.31 -14.94 9.98
C GLU A 100 -14.36 -13.76 10.96
N GLN A 101 -15.34 -13.81 11.89
CA GLN A 101 -15.52 -12.77 12.90
C GLN A 101 -14.22 -12.56 13.67
N MET A 102 -13.67 -11.35 13.53
CA MET A 102 -12.56 -10.90 14.35
C MET A 102 -13.12 -10.68 15.76
N GLU A 103 -12.71 -11.52 16.72
CA GLU A 103 -13.15 -11.35 18.12
C GLU A 103 -12.59 -10.06 18.74
N ASP A 104 -11.47 -9.55 18.20
CA ASP A 104 -10.80 -8.31 18.65
C ASP A 104 -10.20 -7.54 17.46
N ASP A 105 -10.92 -6.51 17.02
CA ASP A 105 -10.50 -5.59 15.95
C ASP A 105 -9.19 -4.87 16.29
N GLU A 106 -8.97 -4.47 17.54
CA GLU A 106 -7.73 -3.77 17.89
C GLU A 106 -6.52 -4.70 17.91
N ALA A 107 -6.69 -5.96 18.34
CA ALA A 107 -5.62 -6.95 18.26
C ALA A 107 -5.26 -7.25 16.80
N PHE A 108 -6.25 -7.40 15.93
CA PHE A 108 -5.99 -7.55 14.50
C PHE A 108 -5.29 -6.33 13.93
N PHE A 109 -5.82 -5.13 14.20
CA PHE A 109 -5.23 -3.89 13.76
C PHE A 109 -3.76 -3.81 14.16
N ARG A 110 -3.43 -4.05 15.43
CA ARG A 110 -2.04 -4.02 15.92
C ARG A 110 -1.13 -4.98 15.15
N LYS A 111 -1.59 -6.23 14.97
CA LYS A 111 -0.83 -7.26 14.26
C LYS A 111 -0.61 -6.89 12.79
N GLN A 112 -1.69 -6.51 12.11
CA GLN A 112 -1.68 -6.25 10.68
C GLN A 112 -0.96 -4.94 10.34
N ALA A 113 -1.20 -3.85 11.09
CA ALA A 113 -0.51 -2.58 10.88
C ALA A 113 1.01 -2.73 11.07
N ARG A 114 1.46 -3.42 12.13
CA ARG A 114 2.89 -3.71 12.33
C ARG A 114 3.48 -4.51 11.17
N TYR A 115 2.79 -5.57 10.73
CA TYR A 115 3.24 -6.34 9.57
C TYR A 115 3.40 -5.47 8.32
N MET A 116 2.43 -4.60 8.04
CA MET A 116 2.44 -3.72 6.88
C MET A 116 3.58 -2.69 6.94
N LEU A 117 3.82 -2.10 8.11
CA LEU A 117 4.90 -1.14 8.33
C LEU A 117 6.27 -1.83 8.23
N ASP A 118 6.45 -3.00 8.85
CA ASP A 118 7.70 -3.76 8.84
C ASP A 118 8.04 -4.37 7.48
N SER A 119 7.06 -4.48 6.58
CA SER A 119 7.27 -5.02 5.23
C SER A 119 7.78 -3.97 4.25
N VAL A 120 7.80 -2.69 4.60
CA VAL A 120 8.34 -1.62 3.75
C VAL A 120 9.86 -1.58 3.90
N THR A 121 10.57 -2.14 2.92
CA THR A 121 12.04 -2.09 2.90
C THR A 121 12.56 -0.90 2.09
N GLU A 122 13.84 -0.54 2.27
CA GLU A 122 14.50 0.48 1.44
C GLU A 122 14.45 0.15 -0.06
N ARG A 123 14.49 -1.14 -0.43
CA ARG A 123 14.35 -1.59 -1.81
C ARG A 123 12.95 -1.31 -2.36
N ILE A 124 11.90 -1.57 -1.58
CA ILE A 124 10.52 -1.22 -1.96
C ILE A 124 10.36 0.29 -2.13
N LEU A 125 10.93 1.09 -1.21
CA LEU A 125 10.92 2.54 -1.31
C LEU A 125 11.66 3.04 -2.55
N ARG A 126 12.82 2.45 -2.87
CA ARG A 126 13.58 2.76 -4.09
C ARG A 126 12.77 2.45 -5.34
N PHE A 127 12.17 1.26 -5.41
CA PHE A 127 11.32 0.85 -6.52
C PHE A 127 10.16 1.84 -6.74
N ASN A 128 9.47 2.23 -5.67
CA ASN A 128 8.38 3.21 -5.72
C ASN A 128 8.84 4.58 -6.22
N LYS A 129 10.02 5.04 -5.80
CA LYS A 129 10.61 6.29 -6.26
C LYS A 129 10.93 6.26 -7.76
N LEU A 130 11.48 5.15 -8.24
CA LEU A 130 11.76 4.97 -9.67
C LEU A 130 10.47 4.91 -10.48
N CYS A 131 9.45 4.21 -9.99
CA CYS A 131 8.12 4.18 -10.62
C CYS A 131 7.51 5.59 -10.73
N ALA A 132 7.63 6.42 -9.69
CA ALA A 132 7.17 7.82 -9.73
C ALA A 132 7.95 8.70 -10.73
N ILE A 133 9.25 8.42 -10.95
CA ILE A 133 10.04 9.12 -11.98
C ILE A 133 9.55 8.76 -13.38
N VAL A 134 9.23 7.48 -13.61
CA VAL A 134 8.80 6.97 -14.91
C VAL A 134 7.34 7.34 -15.21
N ASN A 135 6.45 7.19 -14.22
CA ASN A 135 5.07 7.65 -14.30
C ASN A 135 4.71 8.50 -13.07
N PRO A 136 4.56 9.83 -13.23
CA PRO A 136 4.12 10.71 -12.15
C PRO A 136 2.78 10.32 -11.52
N GLU A 137 1.87 9.66 -12.23
CA GLU A 137 0.60 9.17 -11.64
C GLU A 137 0.84 8.12 -10.54
N TRP A 138 1.98 7.43 -10.57
CA TRP A 138 2.39 6.51 -9.50
C TRP A 138 2.67 7.25 -8.19
N SER A 139 3.07 8.53 -8.24
CA SER A 139 3.38 9.29 -7.02
C SER A 139 2.15 9.44 -6.13
N GLN A 140 0.97 9.63 -6.72
CA GLN A 140 -0.29 9.74 -5.96
C GLN A 140 -0.60 8.47 -5.15
N ILE A 141 -0.31 7.30 -5.71
CA ILE A 141 -0.48 6.01 -5.01
C ILE A 141 0.50 5.92 -3.84
N VAL A 142 1.78 6.21 -4.10
CA VAL A 142 2.84 6.12 -3.10
C VAL A 142 2.61 7.11 -1.96
N GLU A 143 2.27 8.34 -2.28
CA GLU A 143 1.94 9.39 -1.31
C GLU A 143 0.70 9.02 -0.49
N GLY A 144 -0.32 8.44 -1.15
CA GLY A 144 -1.53 7.97 -0.49
C GLY A 144 -1.22 6.88 0.53
N VAL A 145 -0.46 5.86 0.13
CA VAL A 145 0.00 4.79 1.04
C VAL A 145 0.86 5.35 2.18
N THR A 146 1.74 6.32 1.89
CA THR A 146 2.57 6.98 2.90
C THR A 146 1.72 7.72 3.94
N LEU A 147 0.64 8.40 3.52
CA LEU A 147 -0.32 9.03 4.43
C LEU A 147 -0.98 7.99 5.35
N LEU A 148 -1.41 6.86 4.80
CA LEU A 148 -2.02 5.79 5.58
C LEU A 148 -1.03 5.13 6.54
N GLN A 149 0.24 4.97 6.17
CA GLN A 149 1.30 4.48 7.06
C GLN A 149 1.55 5.41 8.24
N LYS A 150 1.58 6.74 8.01
CA LYS A 150 1.65 7.72 9.10
C LYS A 150 0.45 7.59 10.03
N ALA A 151 -0.75 7.43 9.48
CA ALA A 151 -1.97 7.23 10.25
C ALA A 151 -1.93 5.92 11.08
N MET A 152 -1.34 4.84 10.54
CA MET A 152 -1.10 3.58 11.28
C MET A 152 -0.16 3.78 12.46
N HIS A 153 0.98 4.45 12.26
CA HIS A 153 1.93 4.75 13.35
C HIS A 153 1.25 5.49 14.50
N LEU A 154 0.52 6.57 14.20
CA LEU A 154 -0.19 7.36 15.20
C LEU A 154 -1.22 6.52 15.97
N ARG A 155 -1.96 5.65 15.26
CA ARG A 155 -2.95 4.78 15.90
C ARG A 155 -2.29 3.73 16.79
N LEU A 156 -1.17 3.14 16.36
CA LEU A 156 -0.41 2.19 17.17
C LEU A 156 0.10 2.84 18.47
N GLU A 157 0.67 4.04 18.38
CA GLU A 157 1.14 4.81 19.54
C GLU A 157 0.01 5.06 20.55
N GLN A 158 -1.17 5.48 20.08
CA GLN A 158 -2.35 5.68 20.94
C GLN A 158 -2.78 4.39 21.66
N LEU A 159 -2.82 3.27 20.93
CA LEU A 159 -3.22 1.98 21.47
C LEU A 159 -2.21 1.40 22.47
N GLU A 160 -0.95 1.81 22.38
CA GLU A 160 0.11 1.44 23.32
C GLU A 160 0.08 2.30 24.58
N GLN A 161 -0.21 3.60 24.46
CA GLN A 161 -0.36 4.52 25.60
C GLN A 161 -1.58 4.22 26.47
N THR A 162 -2.66 3.70 25.88
CA THR A 162 -3.90 3.36 26.62
C THR A 162 -3.73 2.14 27.54
N ARG A 163 -2.58 1.44 27.49
CA ARG A 163 -2.27 0.28 28.35
C ARG A 163 -1.50 0.61 29.63
N THR A 164 -1.02 1.85 29.78
CA THR A 164 -0.37 2.37 31.01
C THR A 164 -1.33 3.15 31.87
#